data_AF-A0A509LL26-F1
#
_entry.id   AF-A0A509LL26-F1
#
_cell.length_a   1.000
_cell.length_b   1.000
_cell.length_c   1.000
_cell.angle_alpha   90.00
_cell.angle_beta   90.00
_cell.angle_gamma   90.00
#
_symmetry.space_group_name_H-M   'P 1'
#
loop_
_entity.id
_entity.type
_entity.pdbx_description
1 polymer ?
#
loop_
_entity_poly.entity_id
_entity_poly.type
_entity_poly.pdbx_seq_one_letter_code
_entity_poly.pdbx_strand_id
1 'polypeptide(L)'
;MKIRLKDIIDLDYLISLDDALDSCEDIQSRATKDRRIYHQCKTTFQTEKTLLFSWLPFRKEEFFQDVDKKRLPLLPGRIFSFLYIWVVYIMVFFGFIAGISLAYSFLAYHGAHPINVTVFMALFVVFQVVLILFVLMLLVRRAIGSKNREGRFSGSLIHMVLFSLIFDVLPKILKKTGWAVFKNSLETLEYTSSLIRMKSREYKNLLFWPFFMLTSAVALSFSAGALGGTFFRVIVSDMAFGWQSTLMATSSKVHGLVSFITLPWSWFIPEHLAHPSLEQIEGSRIILKDGISVLATQDLVSWWPFICLTILFYAVIPRGFLIVWGLLAQRQAIRKFNFNRPRFRQLIVRMQSPVLGIDANEIPIRTTIEKNLPHLHEGGIKETRILKAEPEMCGRKTLILASKNVYSNTIINKVIKGIEQHLLLDVKELVAVNFNTEDDTDAVHKISVSDADQVILLHEVWQPPIRGVLHYITQIKAAMPEGRPLWILLTRDVGQEDLSVDDNDMNYDVWKKAIFKLENPDIRVKRFVE
;
A
#
# COMPACT_ATOMS: atom_id res chain seq x y z
N MET A 1 -17.71 -9.72 4.09
CA MET A 1 -16.59 -9.25 4.96
C MET A 1 -16.07 -7.89 4.48
N LYS A 2 -15.87 -6.90 5.36
CA LYS A 2 -15.32 -5.57 4.99
C LYS A 2 -13.79 -5.58 5.07
N ILE A 3 -13.11 -5.84 3.96
CA ILE A 3 -11.63 -5.82 3.87
C ILE A 3 -11.13 -4.37 3.96
N ARG A 4 -10.15 -4.10 4.83
CA ARG A 4 -9.49 -2.79 4.94
C ARG A 4 -8.01 -2.90 4.56
N LEU A 5 -7.41 -1.75 4.22
CA LEU A 5 -5.98 -1.67 3.90
C LEU A 5 -5.08 -2.22 5.01
N LYS A 6 -5.41 -1.93 6.28
CA LYS A 6 -4.68 -2.48 7.42
C LYS A 6 -4.66 -4.02 7.45
N ASP A 7 -5.73 -4.67 6.99
CA ASP A 7 -5.83 -6.13 7.02
C ASP A 7 -4.96 -6.76 5.93
N ILE A 8 -4.79 -6.08 4.79
CA ILE A 8 -3.86 -6.52 3.73
C ILE A 8 -2.41 -6.38 4.21
N ILE A 9 -2.07 -5.27 4.87
CA ILE A 9 -0.74 -5.05 5.45
C ILE A 9 -0.44 -6.10 6.54
N ASP A 10 -1.40 -6.37 7.43
CA ASP A 10 -1.25 -7.40 8.47
C ASP A 10 -1.09 -8.80 7.87
N LEU A 11 -1.89 -9.15 6.85
CA LEU A 11 -1.81 -10.44 6.16
C LEU A 11 -0.43 -10.66 5.54
N ASP A 12 0.06 -9.67 4.80
CA ASP A 12 1.35 -9.75 4.15
C ASP A 12 2.51 -9.77 5.14
N TYR A 13 2.38 -9.09 6.28
CA TYR A 13 3.35 -9.17 7.38
C TYR A 13 3.43 -10.58 7.99
N LEU A 14 2.28 -11.17 8.33
CA LEU A 14 2.23 -12.49 8.94
C LEU A 14 2.78 -13.57 8.00
N ILE A 15 2.51 -13.46 6.69
CA ILE A 15 3.11 -14.37 5.71
C ILE A 15 4.64 -14.18 5.65
N SER A 16 5.17 -12.96 5.82
CA SER A 16 6.65 -12.78 5.82
C SER A 16 7.31 -13.36 7.05
N LEU A 17 6.62 -13.37 8.19
CA LEU A 17 7.10 -14.06 9.38
C LEU A 17 7.14 -15.57 9.13
N ASP A 18 6.11 -16.12 8.49
CA ASP A 18 6.08 -17.54 8.14
C ASP A 18 7.14 -17.92 7.08
N ASP A 19 7.38 -17.06 6.09
CA ASP A 19 8.39 -17.27 5.04
C ASP A 19 9.84 -17.24 5.60
N ALA A 20 10.03 -16.63 6.77
CA ALA A 20 11.31 -16.51 7.46
C ALA A 20 11.60 -17.66 8.43
N LEU A 21 10.70 -18.64 8.56
CA LEU A 21 10.97 -19.87 9.28
C LEU A 21 11.95 -20.73 8.47
N ASP A 22 13.06 -21.11 9.11
CA ASP A 22 14.13 -21.88 8.49
C ASP A 22 14.20 -23.33 9.03
N SER A 23 13.70 -23.60 10.24
CA SER A 23 13.67 -24.96 10.83
C SER A 23 12.57 -25.84 10.24
N CYS A 24 12.90 -27.07 9.87
CA CYS A 24 11.96 -28.08 9.37
C CYS A 24 10.82 -28.37 10.37
N GLU A 25 11.12 -28.42 11.67
CA GLU A 25 10.11 -28.65 12.72
C GLU A 25 9.10 -27.49 12.79
N ASP A 26 9.58 -26.25 12.69
CA ASP A 26 8.74 -25.06 12.70
C ASP A 26 7.86 -24.99 11.44
N ILE A 27 8.40 -25.36 10.28
CA ILE A 27 7.68 -25.41 9.00
C ILE A 27 6.56 -26.45 9.05
N GLN A 28 6.84 -27.66 9.55
CA GLN A 28 5.84 -28.73 9.69
C GLN A 28 4.77 -28.39 10.72
N SER A 29 5.17 -27.83 11.87
CA SER A 29 4.25 -27.33 12.89
C SER A 29 3.33 -26.23 12.32
N ARG A 30 3.89 -25.31 11.53
CA ARG A 30 3.12 -24.25 10.85
C ARG A 30 2.12 -24.83 9.84
N ALA A 31 2.53 -25.77 9.00
CA ALA A 31 1.66 -26.43 8.03
C ALA A 31 0.48 -27.15 8.73
N THR A 32 0.76 -27.82 9.84
CA THR A 32 -0.25 -28.53 10.65
C THR A 32 -1.26 -27.55 11.28
N LYS A 33 -0.77 -26.41 11.81
CA LYS A 33 -1.63 -25.35 12.36
C LYS A 33 -2.52 -24.72 11.30
N ASP A 34 -1.95 -24.37 10.15
CA ASP A 34 -2.70 -23.80 9.03
C ASP A 34 -3.78 -24.75 8.50
N ARG A 35 -3.49 -26.06 8.50
CA ARG A 35 -4.47 -27.08 8.15
C ARG A 35 -5.62 -27.14 9.17
N ARG A 36 -5.32 -27.02 10.46
CA ARG A 36 -6.36 -26.92 11.50
C ARG A 36 -7.27 -25.71 11.30
N ILE A 37 -6.69 -24.55 10.97
CA ILE A 37 -7.44 -23.33 10.65
C ILE A 37 -8.32 -23.55 9.41
N TYR A 38 -7.79 -24.21 8.37
CA TYR A 38 -8.57 -24.57 7.18
C TYR A 38 -9.80 -25.42 7.51
N HIS A 39 -9.64 -26.45 8.35
CA HIS A 39 -10.75 -27.30 8.77
C HIS A 39 -11.81 -26.53 9.56
N GLN A 40 -11.40 -25.62 10.46
CA GLN A 40 -12.32 -24.75 11.20
C GLN A 40 -13.05 -23.77 10.29
N CYS A 41 -12.41 -23.31 9.21
CA CYS A 41 -13.00 -22.37 8.26
C CYS A 41 -13.81 -23.03 7.13
N LYS A 42 -13.81 -24.37 7.02
CA LYS A 42 -14.37 -25.14 5.88
C LYS A 42 -15.82 -24.82 5.55
N THR A 43 -16.61 -24.45 6.54
CA THR A 43 -18.04 -24.12 6.38
C THR A 43 -18.30 -22.67 5.92
N THR A 44 -17.29 -21.80 5.99
CA THR A 44 -17.47 -20.34 5.86
C THR A 44 -16.92 -19.77 4.54
N PHE A 45 -16.00 -20.44 3.85
CA PHE A 45 -15.41 -19.89 2.63
C PHE A 45 -16.12 -20.37 1.34
N GLN A 46 -16.39 -19.42 0.44
CA GLN A 46 -16.88 -19.67 -0.94
C GLN A 46 -15.84 -19.26 -2.01
N THR A 47 -14.74 -18.61 -1.61
CA THR A 47 -13.73 -18.07 -2.54
C THR A 47 -12.36 -18.04 -1.86
N GLU A 48 -11.27 -18.19 -2.63
CA GLU A 48 -9.88 -18.13 -2.14
C GLU A 48 -9.58 -16.86 -1.30
N LYS A 49 -10.12 -15.72 -1.72
CA LYS A 49 -10.03 -14.46 -0.96
C LYS A 49 -10.62 -14.59 0.43
N THR A 50 -11.79 -15.22 0.54
CA THR A 50 -12.49 -15.41 1.82
C THR A 50 -11.69 -16.33 2.72
N LEU A 51 -11.04 -17.36 2.17
CA LEU A 51 -10.17 -18.26 2.92
C LEU A 51 -8.96 -17.54 3.55
N LEU A 52 -8.24 -16.72 2.77
CA LEU A 52 -7.11 -15.91 3.27
C LEU A 52 -7.52 -14.99 4.43
N PHE A 53 -8.71 -14.40 4.31
CA PHE A 53 -9.21 -13.45 5.28
C PHE A 53 -9.88 -14.12 6.49
N SER A 54 -10.31 -15.37 6.37
CA SER A 54 -10.70 -16.22 7.50
C SER A 54 -9.50 -16.73 8.28
N TRP A 55 -8.34 -16.96 7.63
CA TRP A 55 -7.08 -17.31 8.30
C TRP A 55 -6.52 -16.17 9.15
N LEU A 56 -6.69 -14.92 8.70
CA LEU A 56 -6.07 -13.74 9.32
C LEU A 56 -6.45 -13.55 10.82
N PRO A 57 -7.73 -13.61 11.25
CA PRO A 57 -8.09 -13.51 12.67
C PRO A 57 -7.37 -14.51 13.58
N PHE A 58 -7.32 -15.79 13.19
CA PHE A 58 -6.67 -16.84 13.98
C PHE A 58 -5.17 -16.57 14.18
N ARG A 59 -4.49 -16.12 13.13
CA ARG A 59 -3.06 -15.76 13.23
C ARG A 59 -2.82 -14.49 14.02
N LYS A 60 -3.76 -13.54 13.98
CA LYS A 60 -3.68 -12.34 14.84
C LYS A 60 -3.77 -12.76 16.31
N GLU A 61 -4.68 -13.67 16.66
CA GLU A 61 -4.80 -14.19 18.02
C GLU A 61 -3.54 -14.96 18.47
N GLU A 62 -3.01 -15.85 17.62
CA GLU A 62 -1.75 -16.57 17.92
C GLU A 62 -0.58 -15.59 18.11
N PHE A 63 -0.48 -14.57 17.24
CA PHE A 63 0.54 -13.53 17.37
C PHE A 63 0.43 -12.76 18.68
N PHE A 64 -0.78 -12.45 19.17
CA PHE A 64 -0.92 -11.77 20.46
C PHE A 64 -0.63 -12.72 21.64
N GLN A 65 -0.99 -14.01 21.55
CA GLN A 65 -0.73 -15.00 22.60
C GLN A 65 0.75 -15.36 22.75
N ASP A 66 1.46 -15.58 21.65
CA ASP A 66 2.91 -15.87 21.68
C ASP A 66 3.69 -14.69 22.25
N VAL A 67 3.15 -13.50 22.08
CA VAL A 67 3.88 -12.28 22.36
C VAL A 67 3.50 -11.64 23.71
N ASP A 68 2.32 -11.93 24.26
CA ASP A 68 1.96 -11.65 25.67
C ASP A 68 2.99 -12.22 26.67
N LYS A 69 3.82 -13.19 26.27
CA LYS A 69 4.96 -13.70 27.07
C LYS A 69 6.22 -12.83 27.04
N LYS A 70 6.38 -11.90 26.08
CA LYS A 70 7.64 -11.13 25.88
C LYS A 70 7.52 -9.62 25.62
N ARG A 71 6.35 -9.02 25.29
CA ARG A 71 5.96 -7.56 25.28
C ARG A 71 4.68 -7.39 24.43
N LEU A 72 4.00 -6.24 24.34
CA LEU A 72 2.91 -6.02 23.35
C LEU A 72 3.41 -5.31 22.07
N PRO A 73 3.86 -5.98 20.99
CA PRO A 73 4.02 -5.38 19.68
C PRO A 73 2.67 -5.31 18.97
N LEU A 74 2.43 -4.18 18.35
CA LEU A 74 1.26 -3.92 17.53
C LEU A 74 1.53 -4.42 16.12
N LEU A 75 0.53 -5.06 15.50
CA LEU A 75 0.61 -5.43 14.09
C LEU A 75 0.86 -4.20 13.19
N PRO A 76 1.71 -4.31 12.16
CA PRO A 76 2.05 -3.22 11.23
C PRO A 76 0.87 -2.45 10.65
N GLY A 77 -0.21 -3.13 10.28
CA GLY A 77 -1.42 -2.49 9.74
C GLY A 77 -2.16 -1.66 10.78
N ARG A 78 -2.14 -2.06 12.06
CA ARG A 78 -2.66 -1.23 13.16
C ARG A 78 -1.79 0.01 13.36
N ILE A 79 -0.46 -0.14 13.36
CA ILE A 79 0.48 0.99 13.46
C ILE A 79 0.26 1.98 12.32
N PHE A 80 0.18 1.49 11.08
CA PHE A 80 -0.09 2.33 9.91
C PHE A 80 -1.42 3.09 10.04
N SER A 81 -2.51 2.38 10.36
CA SER A 81 -3.83 3.01 10.51
C SER A 81 -3.82 4.08 11.61
N PHE A 82 -3.11 3.82 12.71
CA PHE A 82 -3.00 4.75 13.81
C PHE A 82 -2.19 5.99 13.44
N LEU A 83 -1.00 5.82 12.87
CA LEU A 83 -0.16 6.91 12.39
C LEU A 83 -0.90 7.77 11.36
N TYR A 84 -1.54 7.12 10.38
CA TYR A 84 -2.32 7.81 9.36
C TYR A 84 -3.44 8.67 9.95
N ILE A 85 -4.22 8.13 10.90
CA ILE A 85 -5.30 8.87 11.57
C ILE A 85 -4.76 10.07 12.34
N TRP A 86 -3.64 9.92 13.05
CA TRP A 86 -3.01 11.04 13.75
C TRP A 86 -2.50 12.12 12.81
N VAL A 87 -1.86 11.75 11.71
CA VAL A 87 -1.45 12.72 10.68
C VAL A 87 -2.67 13.44 10.12
N VAL A 88 -3.76 12.72 9.83
CA VAL A 88 -5.02 13.36 9.38
C VAL A 88 -5.51 14.38 10.39
N TYR A 89 -5.61 14.04 11.67
CA TYR A 89 -6.08 14.97 12.70
C TYR A 89 -5.20 16.21 12.81
N ILE A 90 -3.88 16.02 12.89
CA ILE A 90 -2.91 17.12 12.98
C ILE A 90 -3.02 18.03 11.76
N MET A 91 -3.03 17.45 10.56
CA MET A 91 -3.07 18.21 9.31
C MET A 91 -4.41 18.90 9.08
N VAL A 92 -5.53 18.28 9.47
CA VAL A 92 -6.86 18.90 9.44
C VAL A 92 -6.91 20.09 10.39
N PHE A 93 -6.43 19.94 11.62
CA PHE A 93 -6.36 21.01 12.62
C PHE A 93 -5.53 22.20 12.14
N PHE A 94 -4.31 21.96 11.65
CA PHE A 94 -3.45 23.02 11.10
C PHE A 94 -4.04 23.65 9.84
N GLY A 95 -4.63 22.86 8.94
CA GLY A 95 -5.31 23.38 7.75
C GLY A 95 -6.47 24.30 8.12
N PHE A 96 -7.29 23.90 9.11
CA PHE A 96 -8.42 24.69 9.59
C PHE A 96 -7.97 26.02 10.22
N ILE A 97 -6.96 25.98 11.10
CA ILE A 97 -6.38 27.19 11.70
C ILE A 97 -5.77 28.10 10.64
N ALA A 98 -5.04 27.54 9.67
CA ALA A 98 -4.46 28.32 8.57
C ALA A 98 -5.54 29.01 7.72
N GLY A 99 -6.65 28.32 7.46
CA GLY A 99 -7.81 28.89 6.77
C GLY A 99 -8.45 30.04 7.54
N ILE A 100 -8.71 29.85 8.84
CA ILE A 100 -9.23 30.91 9.72
C ILE A 100 -8.26 32.09 9.74
N SER A 101 -6.98 31.83 9.97
CA SER A 101 -5.96 32.87 10.11
C SER A 101 -5.84 33.70 8.83
N LEU A 102 -5.84 33.07 7.66
CA LEU A 102 -5.75 33.79 6.39
C LEU A 102 -7.01 34.63 6.12
N ALA A 103 -8.20 34.06 6.32
CA ALA A 103 -9.45 34.81 6.15
C ALA A 103 -9.56 35.97 7.14
N TYR A 104 -9.23 35.73 8.41
CA TYR A 104 -9.23 36.74 9.46
C TYR A 104 -8.23 37.86 9.16
N SER A 105 -7.01 37.52 8.76
CA SER A 105 -5.96 38.48 8.41
C SER A 105 -6.33 39.30 7.18
N PHE A 106 -6.96 38.70 6.17
CA PHE A 106 -7.41 39.41 4.98
C PHE A 106 -8.54 40.39 5.28
N LEU A 107 -9.46 39.99 6.16
CA LEU A 107 -10.60 40.79 6.61
C LEU A 107 -10.24 41.68 7.83
N ALA A 108 -8.96 41.91 8.10
CA ALA A 108 -8.53 42.81 9.16
C ALA A 108 -8.78 44.27 8.73
N TYR A 109 -10.02 44.72 8.89
CA TYR A 109 -10.45 46.09 8.61
C TYR A 109 -9.89 47.07 9.65
N HIS A 110 -9.26 48.14 9.19
CA HIS A 110 -8.67 49.21 10.01
C HIS A 110 -9.40 50.56 9.85
N GLY A 111 -10.61 50.58 9.30
CA GLY A 111 -11.38 51.83 9.12
C GLY A 111 -10.97 52.70 7.92
N ALA A 112 -9.81 52.44 7.31
CA ALA A 112 -9.22 53.31 6.29
C ALA A 112 -9.55 52.92 4.84
N HIS A 113 -9.89 51.66 4.55
CA HIS A 113 -10.22 51.21 3.18
C HIS A 113 -11.24 50.06 3.21
N PRO A 114 -12.31 50.09 2.38
CA PRO A 114 -13.24 48.99 2.25
C PRO A 114 -12.56 47.74 1.67
N ILE A 115 -13.09 46.57 2.02
CA ILE A 115 -12.52 45.27 1.61
C ILE A 115 -12.87 45.01 0.14
N ASN A 116 -11.85 44.81 -0.69
CA ASN A 116 -12.03 44.54 -2.11
C ASN A 116 -12.50 43.09 -2.36
N VAL A 117 -13.76 42.94 -2.76
CA VAL A 117 -14.39 41.66 -3.06
C VAL A 117 -13.71 40.93 -4.21
N THR A 118 -13.22 41.65 -5.23
CA THR A 118 -12.54 41.05 -6.38
C THR A 118 -11.26 40.30 -5.95
N VAL A 119 -10.47 40.92 -5.07
CA VAL A 119 -9.24 40.30 -4.53
C VAL A 119 -9.59 39.12 -3.63
N PHE A 120 -10.63 39.27 -2.80
CA PHE A 120 -11.14 38.18 -1.97
C PHE A 120 -11.52 36.96 -2.82
N MET A 121 -12.32 37.18 -3.86
CA MET A 121 -12.78 36.12 -4.78
C MET A 121 -11.62 35.47 -5.53
N ALA A 122 -10.64 36.24 -5.98
CA ALA A 122 -9.45 35.70 -6.63
C ALA A 122 -8.69 34.73 -5.72
N LEU A 123 -8.49 35.08 -4.46
CA LEU A 123 -7.67 34.33 -3.51
C LEU A 123 -8.42 33.13 -2.87
N PHE A 124 -9.66 33.33 -2.44
CA PHE A 124 -10.41 32.29 -1.70
C PHE A 124 -11.27 31.40 -2.59
N VAL A 125 -11.57 31.83 -3.83
CA VAL A 125 -12.45 31.08 -4.75
C VAL A 125 -11.69 30.67 -6.00
N VAL A 126 -11.23 31.62 -6.83
CA VAL A 126 -10.64 31.31 -8.14
C VAL A 126 -9.38 30.45 -7.98
N PHE A 127 -8.49 30.83 -7.07
CA PHE A 127 -7.30 30.03 -6.78
C PHE A 127 -7.65 28.60 -6.32
N GLN A 128 -8.69 28.44 -5.49
CA GLN A 128 -9.15 27.11 -5.05
C GLN A 128 -9.70 26.29 -6.22
N VAL A 129 -10.50 26.89 -7.09
CA VAL A 129 -11.03 26.25 -8.30
C VAL A 129 -9.88 25.79 -9.22
N VAL A 130 -8.87 26.64 -9.44
CA VAL A 130 -7.68 26.28 -10.23
C VAL A 130 -6.95 25.08 -9.61
N LEU A 131 -6.77 25.06 -8.29
CA LEU A 131 -6.16 23.92 -7.60
C LEU A 131 -7.01 22.64 -7.71
N ILE A 132 -8.34 22.75 -7.69
CA ILE A 132 -9.25 21.60 -7.88
C ILE A 132 -9.12 21.06 -9.31
N LEU A 133 -9.13 21.95 -10.32
CA LEU A 133 -8.94 21.58 -11.72
C LEU A 133 -7.58 20.91 -11.95
N PHE A 134 -6.53 21.43 -11.32
CA PHE A 134 -5.20 20.82 -11.37
C PHE A 134 -5.21 19.40 -10.79
N VAL A 135 -5.84 19.19 -9.63
CA VAL A 135 -5.98 17.85 -9.03
C VAL A 135 -6.79 16.92 -9.94
N LEU A 136 -7.89 17.40 -10.52
CA LEU A 136 -8.70 16.61 -11.46
C LEU A 136 -7.88 16.21 -12.69
N MET A 137 -7.10 17.13 -13.24
CA MET A 137 -6.19 16.86 -14.35
C MET A 137 -5.17 15.76 -14.01
N LEU A 138 -4.59 15.78 -12.80
CA LEU A 138 -3.69 14.72 -12.33
C LEU A 138 -4.41 13.36 -12.19
N LEU A 139 -5.65 13.35 -11.70
CA LEU A 139 -6.45 12.13 -11.59
C LEU A 139 -6.83 11.55 -12.96
N VAL A 140 -7.22 12.39 -13.91
CA VAL A 140 -7.53 11.98 -15.30
C VAL A 140 -6.27 11.41 -15.96
N ARG A 141 -5.12 12.09 -15.83
CA ARG A 141 -3.83 11.58 -16.31
C ARG A 141 -3.48 10.22 -15.72
N ARG A 142 -3.73 10.01 -14.43
CA ARG A 142 -3.53 8.71 -13.76
C ARG A 142 -4.48 7.65 -14.30
N ALA A 143 -5.74 7.98 -14.53
CA ALA A 143 -6.72 7.04 -15.07
C ALA A 143 -6.37 6.58 -16.49
N ILE A 144 -5.94 7.50 -17.35
CA ILE A 144 -5.56 7.23 -18.75
C ILE A 144 -4.20 6.52 -18.84
N GLY A 145 -3.22 6.92 -18.03
CA GLY A 145 -1.86 6.39 -18.06
C GLY A 145 -1.66 5.01 -17.42
N SER A 146 -2.72 4.39 -16.88
CA SER A 146 -2.63 3.21 -16.03
C SER A 146 -2.23 1.91 -16.75
N LYS A 147 -2.13 1.88 -18.09
CA LYS A 147 -1.86 0.64 -18.84
C LYS A 147 -0.40 0.42 -19.27
N ASN A 148 0.44 1.46 -19.39
CA ASN A 148 1.75 1.34 -20.06
C ASN A 148 2.92 2.09 -19.39
N ARG A 149 2.77 2.66 -18.19
CA ARG A 149 3.85 3.45 -17.55
C ARG A 149 3.96 3.21 -16.04
N GLU A 150 4.36 2.00 -15.65
CA GLU A 150 4.68 1.69 -14.26
C GLU A 150 5.93 2.41 -13.73
N GLY A 151 6.80 2.93 -14.62
CA GLY A 151 8.08 3.56 -14.23
C GLY A 151 8.10 5.07 -13.95
N ARG A 152 7.17 5.91 -14.44
CA ARG A 152 7.36 7.39 -14.42
C ARG A 152 6.76 8.16 -13.26
N PHE A 153 5.73 7.65 -12.58
CA PHE A 153 5.19 8.30 -11.37
C PHE A 153 5.85 7.78 -10.08
N SER A 154 7.16 7.49 -10.14
CA SER A 154 7.96 7.05 -8.98
C SER A 154 8.42 8.21 -8.09
N GLY A 155 8.02 9.46 -8.35
CA GLY A 155 8.60 10.62 -7.68
C GLY A 155 7.64 11.79 -7.47
N SER A 156 6.37 11.56 -7.11
CA SER A 156 5.56 12.69 -6.61
C SER A 156 6.18 13.14 -5.28
N LEU A 157 6.80 14.33 -5.29
CA LEU A 157 7.43 14.94 -4.11
C LEU A 157 6.48 14.92 -2.90
N ILE A 158 5.19 15.12 -3.15
CA ILE A 158 4.14 15.06 -2.13
C ILE A 158 4.10 13.67 -1.46
N HIS A 159 4.17 12.59 -2.24
CA HIS A 159 4.16 11.23 -1.70
C HIS A 159 5.44 10.94 -0.90
N MET A 160 6.60 11.44 -1.34
CA MET A 160 7.85 11.30 -0.62
C MET A 160 7.81 12.05 0.73
N VAL A 161 7.37 13.30 0.72
CA VAL A 161 7.24 14.13 1.93
C VAL A 161 6.23 13.51 2.90
N LEU A 162 5.07 13.06 2.40
CA LEU A 162 4.03 12.48 3.23
C LEU A 162 4.45 11.14 3.82
N PHE A 163 5.17 10.33 3.04
CA PHE A 163 5.76 9.09 3.51
C PHE A 163 6.77 9.34 4.63
N SER A 164 7.68 10.29 4.43
CA SER A 164 8.66 10.66 5.46
C SER A 164 7.98 11.24 6.71
N LEU A 165 6.93 12.04 6.55
CA LEU A 165 6.18 12.58 7.67
C LEU A 165 5.52 11.48 8.51
N ILE A 166 4.93 10.47 7.87
CA ILE A 166 4.25 9.35 8.54
C ILE A 166 5.23 8.37 9.19
N PHE A 167 6.33 8.03 8.50
CA PHE A 167 7.21 6.94 8.92
C PHE A 167 8.54 7.39 9.55
N ASP A 168 8.98 8.62 9.31
CA ASP A 168 10.25 9.12 9.85
C ASP A 168 10.06 10.20 10.92
N VAL A 169 9.13 11.15 10.72
CA VAL A 169 8.96 12.32 11.60
C VAL A 169 8.01 12.03 12.76
N LEU A 170 6.76 11.61 12.46
CA LEU A 170 5.75 11.40 13.48
C LEU A 170 6.17 10.36 14.54
N PRO A 171 6.78 9.21 14.18
CA PRO A 171 7.27 8.24 15.17
C PRO A 171 8.33 8.81 16.12
N LYS A 172 9.22 9.69 15.63
CA LYS A 172 10.24 10.35 16.46
C LYS A 172 9.60 11.31 17.46
N ILE A 173 8.56 12.02 17.05
CA ILE A 173 7.78 12.91 17.94
C ILE A 173 7.07 12.08 19.01
N LEU A 174 6.32 11.05 18.60
CA LEU A 174 5.59 10.17 19.53
C LEU A 174 6.53 9.45 20.51
N LYS A 175 7.75 9.10 20.08
CA LYS A 175 8.81 8.56 20.94
C LYS A 175 9.21 9.57 22.02
N LYS A 176 9.43 10.84 21.65
CA LYS A 176 9.82 11.91 22.60
C LYS A 176 8.72 12.20 23.61
N THR A 177 7.46 12.05 23.22
CA THR A 177 6.30 12.23 24.12
C THR A 177 6.13 11.09 25.13
N GLY A 178 6.89 9.99 25.04
CA GLY A 178 6.90 8.93 26.04
C GLY A 178 5.65 8.04 26.03
N TRP A 179 4.93 7.98 24.90
CA TRP A 179 3.71 7.19 24.81
C TRP A 179 4.02 5.69 24.90
N ALA A 180 3.57 5.06 25.99
CA ALA A 180 3.91 3.68 26.36
C ALA A 180 3.60 2.65 25.26
N VAL A 181 2.55 2.90 24.48
CA VAL A 181 2.11 2.10 23.33
C VAL A 181 3.18 2.03 22.24
N PHE A 182 3.99 3.08 22.08
CA PHE A 182 4.99 3.20 21.01
C PHE A 182 6.40 2.77 21.41
N LYS A 183 6.68 2.70 22.71
CA LYS A 183 8.00 2.32 23.24
C LYS A 183 8.39 0.88 22.85
N ASN A 184 7.40 -0.02 22.81
CA ASN A 184 7.61 -1.43 22.49
C ASN A 184 7.33 -1.79 21.02
N SER A 185 6.74 -0.87 20.24
CA SER A 185 6.41 -1.10 18.82
C SER A 185 7.47 -0.55 17.86
N LEU A 186 8.61 -0.07 18.36
CA LEU A 186 9.66 0.59 17.58
C LEU A 186 10.33 -0.35 16.58
N GLU A 187 10.67 -1.56 16.99
CA GLU A 187 11.23 -2.59 16.11
C GLU A 187 10.23 -2.97 15.02
N THR A 188 8.95 -3.12 15.39
CA THR A 188 7.88 -3.39 14.44
C THR A 188 7.65 -2.21 13.50
N LEU A 189 7.95 -0.98 13.91
CA LEU A 189 7.79 0.23 13.11
C LEU A 189 8.91 0.40 12.09
N GLU A 190 10.16 0.15 12.46
CA GLU A 190 11.29 0.08 11.52
C GLU A 190 11.08 -1.05 10.50
N TYR A 191 10.54 -2.17 10.95
CA TYR A 191 10.12 -3.23 10.06
C TYR A 191 8.96 -2.80 9.15
N THR A 192 7.97 -2.08 9.67
CA THR A 192 6.81 -1.62 8.89
C THR A 192 7.22 -0.58 7.84
N SER A 193 8.06 0.38 8.21
CA SER A 193 8.56 1.40 7.29
C SER A 193 9.39 0.78 6.18
N SER A 194 10.24 -0.20 6.52
CA SER A 194 11.05 -0.91 5.55
C SER A 194 10.25 -1.86 4.67
N LEU A 195 9.27 -2.60 5.21
CA LEU A 195 8.37 -3.45 4.42
C LEU A 195 7.54 -2.63 3.44
N ILE A 196 7.00 -1.50 3.87
CA ILE A 196 6.21 -0.62 3.00
C ILE A 196 7.10 0.07 1.96
N ARG A 197 8.35 0.40 2.29
CA ARG A 197 9.31 0.99 1.36
C ARG A 197 9.78 -0.03 0.30
N MET A 198 10.13 -1.25 0.74
CA MET A 198 10.56 -2.37 -0.10
C MET A 198 9.43 -2.87 -1.01
N LYS A 199 8.20 -2.93 -0.50
CA LYS A 199 7.01 -3.33 -1.27
C LYS A 199 6.22 -2.14 -1.81
N SER A 200 6.81 -0.95 -1.84
CA SER A 200 6.14 0.29 -2.25
C SER A 200 5.59 0.20 -3.67
N ARG A 201 6.21 -0.60 -4.55
CA ARG A 201 5.72 -0.90 -5.90
C ARG A 201 4.38 -1.63 -5.88
N GLU A 202 4.27 -2.68 -5.05
CA GLU A 202 3.06 -3.51 -4.92
C GLU A 202 1.91 -2.78 -4.22
N TYR A 203 2.24 -1.95 -3.22
CA TYR A 203 1.27 -1.17 -2.44
C TYR A 203 0.99 0.21 -3.04
N LYS A 204 1.68 0.64 -4.10
CA LYS A 204 1.58 1.98 -4.68
C LYS A 204 0.13 2.39 -4.97
N ASN A 205 -0.63 1.52 -5.60
CA ASN A 205 -2.01 1.78 -5.96
C ASN A 205 -2.96 1.78 -4.76
N LEU A 206 -2.61 1.04 -3.70
CA LEU A 206 -3.39 0.99 -2.46
C LEU A 206 -3.10 2.20 -1.56
N LEU A 207 -1.85 2.65 -1.51
CA LEU A 207 -1.37 3.77 -0.68
C LEU A 207 -1.61 5.15 -1.31
N PHE A 208 -1.74 5.22 -2.64
CA PHE A 208 -2.10 6.45 -3.35
C PHE A 208 -3.37 7.10 -2.78
N TRP A 209 -4.43 6.31 -2.57
CA TRP A 209 -5.72 6.84 -2.14
C TRP A 209 -5.68 7.43 -0.72
N PRO A 210 -5.13 6.77 0.32
CA PRO A 210 -4.90 7.40 1.62
C PRO A 210 -4.17 8.74 1.53
N PHE A 211 -3.13 8.85 0.71
CA PHE A 211 -2.36 10.08 0.57
C PHE A 211 -3.12 11.19 -0.17
N PHE A 212 -3.82 10.83 -1.24
CA PHE A 212 -4.74 11.72 -1.93
C PHE A 212 -5.84 12.26 -0.99
N MET A 213 -6.42 11.37 -0.18
CA MET A 213 -7.45 11.72 0.80
C MET A 213 -6.91 12.66 1.87
N LEU A 214 -5.68 12.44 2.34
CA LEU A 214 -5.03 13.30 3.34
C LEU A 214 -4.81 14.71 2.78
N THR A 215 -4.23 14.84 1.59
CA THR A 215 -4.05 16.17 0.94
C THR A 215 -5.37 16.87 0.67
N SER A 216 -6.40 16.13 0.25
CA SER A 216 -7.75 16.67 0.03
C SER A 216 -8.43 17.10 1.33
N ALA A 217 -8.22 16.36 2.43
CA ALA A 217 -8.75 16.70 3.76
C ALA A 217 -8.14 18.00 4.30
N VAL A 218 -6.84 18.24 4.08
CA VAL A 218 -6.20 19.52 4.42
C VAL A 218 -6.78 20.67 3.62
N ALA A 219 -6.95 20.49 2.31
CA ALA A 219 -7.53 21.53 1.46
C ALA A 219 -9.00 21.83 1.83
N LEU A 220 -9.77 20.79 2.19
CA LEU A 220 -11.13 20.94 2.70
C LEU A 220 -11.13 21.68 4.04
N SER A 221 -10.28 21.28 5.00
CA SER A 221 -10.24 21.92 6.31
C SER A 221 -9.79 23.38 6.22
N PHE A 222 -8.83 23.69 5.34
CA PHE A 222 -8.47 25.07 5.01
C PHE A 222 -9.65 25.87 4.46
N SER A 223 -10.39 25.32 3.49
CA SER A 223 -11.54 26.01 2.88
C SER A 223 -12.68 26.20 3.90
N ALA A 224 -12.92 25.20 4.74
CA ALA A 224 -13.90 25.27 5.83
C ALA A 224 -13.48 26.27 6.91
N GLY A 225 -12.18 26.33 7.23
CA GLY A 225 -11.60 27.33 8.12
C GLY A 225 -11.72 28.74 7.57
N ALA A 226 -11.46 28.95 6.28
CA ALA A 226 -11.63 30.24 5.62
C ALA A 226 -13.10 30.68 5.59
N LEU A 227 -14.03 29.74 5.33
CA LEU A 227 -15.48 29.99 5.43
C LEU A 227 -15.88 30.39 6.86
N GLY A 228 -15.46 29.60 7.85
CA GLY A 228 -15.74 29.86 9.26
C GLY A 228 -15.14 31.17 9.77
N GLY A 229 -13.90 31.48 9.37
CA GLY A 229 -13.23 32.75 9.69
C GLY A 229 -13.91 33.95 9.05
N THR A 230 -14.34 33.83 7.79
CA THR A 230 -15.12 34.87 7.10
C THR A 230 -16.45 35.11 7.80
N PHE A 231 -17.19 34.04 8.09
CA PHE A 231 -18.48 34.11 8.75
C PHE A 231 -18.37 34.70 10.17
N PHE A 232 -17.41 34.23 10.96
CA PHE A 232 -17.12 34.77 12.29
C PHE A 232 -16.81 36.27 12.24
N ARG A 233 -15.99 36.69 11.27
CA ARG A 233 -15.58 38.07 11.14
C ARG A 233 -16.74 38.99 10.74
N VAL A 234 -17.61 38.54 9.85
CA VAL A 234 -18.84 39.26 9.46
C VAL A 234 -19.80 39.44 10.63
N ILE A 235 -19.90 38.46 11.53
CA ILE A 235 -20.78 38.56 12.71
C ILE A 235 -20.21 39.52 13.77
N VAL A 236 -18.90 39.47 14.00
CA VAL A 236 -18.25 40.18 15.11
C VAL A 236 -17.88 41.62 14.75
N SER A 237 -17.74 41.93 13.47
CA SER A 237 -17.19 43.20 13.01
C SER A 237 -18.05 43.76 11.88
N ASP A 238 -18.33 45.06 11.95
CA ASP A 238 -19.03 45.77 10.89
C ASP A 238 -18.11 45.89 9.67
N MET A 239 -18.39 45.08 8.65
CA MET A 239 -17.53 44.91 7.50
C MET A 239 -18.12 45.58 6.26
N ALA A 240 -17.32 46.45 5.68
CA ALA A 240 -17.63 47.19 4.47
C ALA A 240 -17.00 46.51 3.25
N PHE A 241 -17.79 45.79 2.45
CA PHE A 241 -17.34 45.15 1.22
C PHE A 241 -17.61 46.03 0.00
N GLY A 242 -16.61 46.20 -0.86
CA GLY A 242 -16.77 46.92 -2.12
C GLY A 242 -15.98 46.26 -3.25
N TRP A 243 -16.31 46.61 -4.49
CA TRP A 243 -15.57 46.10 -5.64
C TRP A 243 -14.82 47.21 -6.37
N GLN A 244 -13.69 46.84 -6.94
CA GLN A 244 -12.89 47.69 -7.81
C GLN A 244 -12.44 46.86 -9.01
N SER A 245 -12.47 47.47 -10.20
CA SER A 245 -11.88 46.91 -11.41
C SER A 245 -10.94 47.92 -12.04
N THR A 246 -9.73 47.49 -12.38
CA THR A 246 -8.79 48.26 -13.21
C THR A 246 -9.17 48.21 -14.69
N LEU A 247 -9.87 47.16 -15.10
CA LEU A 247 -10.40 46.96 -16.45
C LEU A 247 -11.79 47.59 -16.52
N MET A 248 -11.90 48.92 -16.74
CA MET A 248 -13.11 49.72 -17.05
C MET A 248 -14.45 48.94 -17.12
N ALA A 249 -14.87 48.34 -16.01
CA ALA A 249 -15.98 47.40 -15.99
C ALA A 249 -17.22 48.17 -15.57
N THR A 250 -18.27 48.07 -16.37
CA THR A 250 -19.59 48.62 -16.04
C THR A 250 -20.24 47.76 -14.96
N SER A 251 -20.97 48.37 -14.03
CA SER A 251 -21.69 47.68 -12.95
C SER A 251 -22.64 46.59 -13.46
N SER A 252 -23.26 46.80 -14.64
CA SER A 252 -24.09 45.78 -15.32
C SER A 252 -23.32 44.51 -15.69
N LYS A 253 -22.05 44.63 -16.10
CA LYS A 253 -21.19 43.46 -16.39
C LYS A 253 -20.79 42.72 -15.12
N VAL A 254 -20.54 43.45 -14.04
CA VAL A 254 -20.24 42.86 -12.73
C VAL A 254 -21.46 42.11 -12.20
N HIS A 255 -22.65 42.71 -12.27
CA HIS A 255 -23.90 42.04 -11.94
C HIS A 255 -24.09 40.76 -12.75
N GLY A 256 -23.94 40.82 -14.08
CA GLY A 256 -24.06 39.62 -14.93
C GLY A 256 -23.07 38.52 -14.56
N LEU A 257 -21.82 38.86 -14.21
CA LEU A 257 -20.82 37.88 -13.77
C LEU A 257 -21.19 37.28 -12.41
N VAL A 258 -21.62 38.11 -11.46
CA VAL A 258 -22.06 37.66 -10.13
C VAL A 258 -23.26 36.73 -10.27
N SER A 259 -24.28 37.09 -11.05
CA SER A 259 -25.44 36.24 -11.34
C SER A 259 -25.06 34.93 -12.05
N PHE A 260 -24.02 34.93 -12.90
CA PHE A 260 -23.50 33.68 -13.48
C PHE A 260 -22.86 32.78 -12.41
N ILE A 261 -22.09 33.36 -11.49
CA ILE A 261 -21.44 32.63 -10.41
C ILE A 261 -22.49 32.04 -9.45
N THR A 262 -23.65 32.68 -9.26
CA THR A 262 -24.71 32.20 -8.36
C THR A 262 -25.58 31.08 -8.90
N LEU A 263 -25.44 30.71 -10.18
CA LEU A 263 -26.24 29.65 -10.80
C LEU A 263 -26.38 28.36 -9.97
N PRO A 264 -25.34 27.85 -9.26
CA PRO A 264 -25.47 26.61 -8.50
C PRO A 264 -26.45 26.67 -7.32
N TRP A 265 -26.75 27.87 -6.78
CA TRP A 265 -27.62 28.05 -5.61
C TRP A 265 -28.81 29.00 -5.80
N SER A 266 -28.79 29.80 -6.86
CA SER A 266 -29.85 30.78 -7.18
C SER A 266 -31.27 30.18 -7.28
N TRP A 267 -31.39 28.89 -7.57
CA TRP A 267 -32.69 28.21 -7.73
C TRP A 267 -33.39 27.84 -6.42
N PHE A 268 -32.71 27.89 -5.27
CA PHE A 268 -33.32 27.57 -3.96
C PHE A 268 -33.02 28.59 -2.85
N ILE A 269 -32.12 29.55 -3.09
CA ILE A 269 -31.83 30.65 -2.16
C ILE A 269 -32.62 31.89 -2.61
N PRO A 270 -33.26 32.62 -1.69
CA PRO A 270 -33.92 33.89 -2.02
C PRO A 270 -32.96 34.87 -2.69
N GLU A 271 -33.45 35.62 -3.68
CA GLU A 271 -32.63 36.48 -4.54
C GLU A 271 -31.77 37.49 -3.74
N HIS A 272 -32.34 38.09 -2.70
CA HIS A 272 -31.65 39.04 -1.81
C HIS A 272 -30.47 38.44 -1.01
N LEU A 273 -30.43 37.12 -0.84
CA LEU A 273 -29.33 36.39 -0.19
C LEU A 273 -28.40 35.74 -1.22
N ALA A 274 -28.89 35.51 -2.44
CA ALA A 274 -28.12 34.84 -3.48
C ALA A 274 -26.97 35.73 -3.99
N HIS A 275 -27.26 37.00 -4.28
CA HIS A 275 -26.29 38.01 -4.70
C HIS A 275 -26.76 39.44 -4.40
N PRO A 276 -25.85 40.43 -4.36
CA PRO A 276 -26.23 41.84 -4.34
C PRO A 276 -27.01 42.24 -5.59
N SER A 277 -27.95 43.18 -5.45
CA SER A 277 -28.70 43.77 -6.55
C SER A 277 -27.83 44.70 -7.41
N LEU A 278 -28.32 45.09 -8.60
CA LEU A 278 -27.60 46.02 -9.47
C LEU A 278 -27.31 47.37 -8.76
N GLU A 279 -28.29 47.91 -8.03
CA GLU A 279 -28.15 49.14 -7.26
C GLU A 279 -27.09 49.00 -6.16
N GLN A 280 -27.09 47.86 -5.45
CA GLN A 280 -26.08 47.57 -4.41
C GLN A 280 -24.67 47.40 -4.98
N ILE A 281 -24.55 46.86 -6.19
CA ILE A 281 -23.26 46.78 -6.90
C ILE A 281 -22.82 48.18 -7.33
N GLU A 282 -23.71 49.04 -7.79
CA GLU A 282 -23.37 50.42 -8.12
C GLU A 282 -22.94 51.22 -6.89
N GLY A 283 -23.69 51.10 -5.79
CA GLY A 283 -23.39 51.75 -4.51
C GLY A 283 -22.14 51.24 -3.81
N SER A 284 -21.70 50.00 -4.07
CA SER A 284 -20.48 49.42 -3.49
C SER A 284 -19.21 49.59 -4.34
N ARG A 285 -19.26 50.37 -5.42
CA ARG A 285 -18.11 50.63 -6.30
C ARG A 285 -17.08 51.54 -5.62
N ILE A 286 -15.86 51.05 -5.45
CA ILE A 286 -14.76 51.80 -4.84
C ILE A 286 -14.12 52.71 -5.91
N ILE A 287 -14.33 54.02 -5.81
CA ILE A 287 -13.70 55.04 -6.66
C ILE A 287 -12.59 55.75 -5.86
N LEU A 288 -11.34 55.62 -6.32
CA LEU A 288 -10.16 56.14 -5.60
C LEU A 288 -10.20 57.66 -5.34
N LYS A 289 -10.95 58.42 -6.16
CA LYS A 289 -11.00 59.88 -6.13
C LYS A 289 -12.04 60.46 -5.16
N ASP A 290 -13.08 59.70 -4.80
CA ASP A 290 -14.27 60.25 -4.12
C ASP A 290 -14.28 60.03 -2.60
N GLY A 291 -13.26 59.37 -2.05
CA GLY A 291 -13.18 59.08 -0.61
C GLY A 291 -14.28 58.11 -0.11
N ILE A 292 -14.24 57.78 1.19
CA ILE A 292 -15.15 56.77 1.79
C ILE A 292 -16.53 57.36 2.13
N SER A 293 -16.64 58.69 2.20
CA SER A 293 -17.84 59.41 2.67
C SER A 293 -19.04 59.38 1.72
N VAL A 294 -18.86 58.91 0.49
CA VAL A 294 -19.92 58.83 -0.54
C VAL A 294 -20.56 57.43 -0.62
N LEU A 295 -19.97 56.43 0.03
CA LEU A 295 -20.48 55.05 0.01
C LEU A 295 -21.60 54.85 1.04
N ALA A 296 -22.78 54.42 0.59
CA ALA A 296 -23.90 54.08 1.47
C ALA A 296 -23.60 52.75 2.20
N THR A 297 -23.50 52.79 3.53
CA THR A 297 -23.15 51.65 4.39
C THR A 297 -24.03 50.41 4.19
N GLN A 298 -25.29 50.61 3.78
CA GLN A 298 -26.25 49.52 3.54
C GLN A 298 -25.87 48.64 2.33
N ASP A 299 -25.28 49.21 1.29
CA ASP A 299 -24.92 48.47 0.06
C ASP A 299 -23.64 47.66 0.25
N LEU A 300 -22.78 48.05 1.19
CA LEU A 300 -21.50 47.40 1.45
C LEU A 300 -21.64 46.11 2.28
N VAL A 301 -22.73 45.96 3.04
CA VAL A 301 -23.01 44.74 3.81
C VAL A 301 -23.61 43.64 2.92
N SER A 302 -24.23 43.99 1.79
CA SER A 302 -24.96 43.05 0.90
C SER A 302 -24.12 41.88 0.34
N TRP A 303 -22.80 41.98 0.35
CA TRP A 303 -21.90 41.00 -0.27
C TRP A 303 -21.60 39.76 0.57
N TRP A 304 -21.77 39.82 1.90
CA TRP A 304 -21.33 38.72 2.77
C TRP A 304 -22.03 37.38 2.49
N PRO A 305 -23.35 37.30 2.21
CA PRO A 305 -24.00 36.02 1.93
C PRO A 305 -23.44 35.40 0.65
N PHE A 306 -23.29 36.23 -0.40
CA PHE A 306 -22.70 35.83 -1.66
C PHE A 306 -21.28 35.29 -1.48
N ILE A 307 -20.44 35.98 -0.70
CA ILE A 307 -19.06 35.54 -0.43
C ILE A 307 -19.03 34.18 0.27
N CYS A 308 -19.82 34.01 1.34
CA CYS A 308 -19.91 32.75 2.07
C CYS A 308 -20.42 31.61 1.18
N LEU A 309 -21.47 31.84 0.40
CA LEU A 309 -22.02 30.86 -0.54
C LEU A 309 -21.01 30.49 -1.62
N THR A 310 -20.25 31.46 -2.14
CA THR A 310 -19.23 31.19 -3.15
C THR A 310 -18.12 30.29 -2.60
N ILE A 311 -17.62 30.54 -1.38
CA ILE A 311 -16.63 29.65 -0.74
C ILE A 311 -17.22 28.25 -0.53
N LEU A 312 -18.48 28.16 -0.08
CA LEU A 312 -19.15 26.89 0.16
C LEU A 312 -19.27 26.06 -1.12
N PHE A 313 -19.78 26.64 -2.20
CA PHE A 313 -20.09 25.92 -3.44
C PHE A 313 -18.88 25.66 -4.33
N TYR A 314 -17.88 26.54 -4.33
CA TYR A 314 -16.73 26.42 -5.22
C TYR A 314 -15.46 25.91 -4.54
N ALA A 315 -15.34 26.02 -3.20
CA ALA A 315 -14.18 25.50 -2.47
C ALA A 315 -14.54 24.30 -1.57
N VAL A 316 -15.57 24.40 -0.72
CA VAL A 316 -15.85 23.37 0.30
C VAL A 316 -16.52 22.13 -0.31
N ILE A 317 -17.67 22.28 -0.98
CA ILE A 317 -18.45 21.17 -1.54
C ILE A 317 -17.63 20.33 -2.54
N PRO A 318 -16.92 20.92 -3.54
CA PRO A 318 -16.18 20.13 -4.50
C PRO A 318 -15.04 19.34 -3.86
N ARG A 319 -14.40 19.87 -2.80
CA ARG A 319 -13.39 19.14 -2.02
C ARG A 319 -14.01 17.98 -1.23
N GLY A 320 -15.19 18.16 -0.67
CA GLY A 320 -15.98 17.08 -0.06
C GLY A 320 -16.28 15.96 -1.06
N PHE A 321 -16.68 16.31 -2.28
CA PHE A 321 -16.90 15.35 -3.36
C PHE A 321 -15.64 14.57 -3.72
N LEU A 322 -14.47 15.23 -3.85
CA LEU A 322 -13.19 14.55 -4.11
C LEU A 322 -12.83 13.55 -3.01
N ILE A 323 -13.10 13.87 -1.74
CA ILE A 323 -12.90 12.97 -0.60
C ILE A 323 -13.83 11.76 -0.71
N VAL A 324 -15.13 11.97 -0.96
CA VAL A 324 -16.08 10.86 -1.15
C VAL A 324 -15.67 9.98 -2.32
N TRP A 325 -15.27 10.58 -3.45
CA TRP A 325 -14.73 9.86 -4.60
C TRP A 325 -13.50 9.04 -4.24
N GLY A 326 -12.54 9.62 -3.52
CA GLY A 326 -11.33 8.92 -3.09
C GLY A 326 -11.62 7.73 -2.16
N LEU A 327 -12.62 7.84 -1.28
CA LEU A 327 -13.09 6.70 -0.46
C LEU A 327 -13.68 5.58 -1.31
N LEU A 328 -14.50 5.91 -2.31
CA LEU A 328 -15.08 4.95 -3.23
C LEU A 328 -13.99 4.27 -4.08
N ALA A 329 -13.05 5.05 -4.61
CA ALA A 329 -11.95 4.56 -5.41
C ALA A 329 -10.97 3.70 -4.61
N GLN A 330 -10.72 4.03 -3.34
CA GLN A 330 -9.94 3.18 -2.43
C GLN A 330 -10.61 1.83 -2.22
N ARG A 331 -11.93 1.82 -1.96
CA ARG A 331 -12.70 0.57 -1.81
C ARG A 331 -12.61 -0.26 -3.09
N GLN A 332 -12.70 0.37 -4.26
CA GLN A 332 -12.58 -0.34 -5.53
C GLN A 332 -11.16 -0.89 -5.75
N ALA A 333 -10.12 -0.13 -5.42
CA ALA A 333 -8.73 -0.57 -5.51
C ALA A 333 -8.45 -1.78 -4.61
N ILE A 334 -8.98 -1.78 -3.38
CA ILE A 334 -8.90 -2.92 -2.46
C ILE A 334 -9.62 -4.16 -3.04
N ARG A 335 -10.80 -3.98 -3.65
CA ARG A 335 -11.55 -5.10 -4.28
C ARG A 335 -10.81 -5.70 -5.48
N LYS A 336 -10.16 -4.83 -6.27
CA LYS A 336 -9.35 -5.22 -7.45
C LYS A 336 -7.96 -5.74 -7.09
N PHE A 337 -7.56 -5.70 -5.83
CA PHE A 337 -6.26 -6.23 -5.42
C PHE A 337 -6.14 -7.71 -5.82
N ASN A 338 -5.02 -8.04 -6.48
CA ASN A 338 -4.78 -9.37 -7.00
C ASN A 338 -4.23 -10.26 -5.89
N PHE A 339 -5.10 -11.11 -5.34
CA PHE A 339 -4.75 -12.10 -4.32
C PHE A 339 -4.23 -13.41 -4.94
N ASN A 340 -4.15 -13.54 -6.28
CA ASN A 340 -3.65 -14.75 -6.95
C ASN A 340 -2.11 -14.73 -7.10
N ARG A 341 -1.43 -13.81 -6.42
CA ARG A 341 0.03 -13.74 -6.44
C ARG A 341 0.64 -15.02 -5.84
N PRO A 342 1.83 -15.46 -6.29
CA PRO A 342 2.45 -16.71 -5.85
C PRO A 342 2.50 -16.87 -4.33
N ARG A 343 2.77 -15.78 -3.61
CA ARG A 343 2.85 -15.75 -2.15
C ARG A 343 1.54 -16.06 -1.44
N PHE A 344 0.44 -15.42 -1.84
CA PHE A 344 -0.87 -15.71 -1.26
C PHE A 344 -1.37 -17.09 -1.68
N ARG A 345 -1.03 -17.49 -2.92
CA ARG A 345 -1.35 -18.81 -3.43
C ARG A 345 -0.61 -19.92 -2.71
N GLN A 346 0.65 -19.71 -2.31
CA GLN A 346 1.40 -20.63 -1.46
C GLN A 346 0.69 -20.87 -0.12
N LEU A 347 0.19 -19.81 0.52
CA LEU A 347 -0.58 -19.95 1.76
C LEU A 347 -1.89 -20.75 1.51
N ILE A 348 -2.61 -20.45 0.43
CA ILE A 348 -3.83 -21.20 0.07
C ILE A 348 -3.53 -22.69 -0.14
N VAL A 349 -2.50 -23.00 -0.92
CA VAL A 349 -2.07 -24.37 -1.18
C VAL A 349 -1.66 -25.06 0.11
N ARG A 350 -0.87 -24.40 0.98
CA ARG A 350 -0.43 -24.92 2.29
C ARG A 350 -1.61 -25.26 3.20
N MET A 351 -2.66 -24.45 3.21
CA MET A 351 -3.89 -24.72 3.96
C MET A 351 -4.70 -25.90 3.38
N GLN A 352 -4.69 -26.07 2.06
CA GLN A 352 -5.47 -27.08 1.34
C GLN A 352 -4.77 -28.44 1.23
N SER A 353 -3.44 -28.47 1.21
CA SER A 353 -2.66 -29.69 1.10
C SER A 353 -2.85 -30.60 2.33
N PRO A 354 -3.05 -31.91 2.14
CA PRO A 354 -3.00 -32.85 3.25
C PRO A 354 -1.57 -32.91 3.78
N VAL A 355 -1.41 -32.75 5.10
CA VAL A 355 -0.13 -33.01 5.75
C VAL A 355 0.00 -34.53 5.87
N LEU A 356 0.82 -35.14 5.01
CA LEU A 356 1.24 -36.54 5.16
C LEU A 356 2.21 -36.59 6.34
N GLY A 357 1.69 -36.85 7.53
CA GLY A 357 2.53 -37.30 8.63
C GLY A 357 3.06 -38.68 8.27
N ILE A 358 4.33 -38.76 7.87
CA ILE A 358 5.08 -40.00 8.04
C ILE A 358 5.44 -40.03 9.52
N ASP A 359 4.49 -40.47 10.34
CA ASP A 359 4.80 -40.82 11.72
C ASP A 359 5.64 -42.10 11.62
N ALA A 360 6.97 -41.96 11.65
CA ALA A 360 7.91 -43.07 11.54
C ALA A 360 7.82 -44.07 12.72
N ASN A 361 6.87 -43.89 13.64
CA ASN A 361 6.58 -44.77 14.76
C ASN A 361 5.20 -45.46 14.72
N GLU A 362 4.38 -45.26 13.69
CA GLU A 362 3.23 -46.14 13.50
C GLU A 362 3.65 -47.35 12.66
N ILE A 363 4.03 -48.42 13.38
CA ILE A 363 4.10 -49.78 12.84
C ILE A 363 2.84 -50.00 11.99
N PRO A 364 2.96 -50.40 10.71
CA PRO A 364 1.78 -50.59 9.88
C PRO A 364 0.91 -51.66 10.53
N ILE A 365 -0.30 -51.27 10.94
CA ILE A 365 -1.35 -52.18 11.37
C ILE A 365 -1.81 -52.96 10.14
N ARG A 366 -0.99 -53.93 9.73
CA ARG A 366 -1.36 -55.01 8.82
C ARG A 366 -1.19 -56.39 9.46
N THR A 367 -0.58 -56.50 10.63
CA THR A 367 -0.30 -57.80 11.27
C THR A 367 -1.27 -58.17 12.39
N THR A 368 -2.23 -57.32 12.76
CA THR A 368 -3.14 -57.58 13.89
C THR A 368 -4.56 -58.00 13.47
N ILE A 369 -4.93 -57.86 12.18
CA ILE A 369 -6.27 -58.23 11.70
C ILE A 369 -6.36 -59.73 11.35
N GLU A 370 -5.25 -60.43 11.12
CA GLU A 370 -5.27 -61.85 10.74
C GLU A 370 -5.36 -62.85 11.90
N LYS A 371 -5.32 -62.41 13.17
CA LYS A 371 -5.28 -63.33 14.30
C LYS A 371 -6.55 -63.44 15.15
N ASN A 372 -7.58 -62.62 14.92
CA ASN A 372 -8.79 -62.65 15.75
C ASN A 372 -10.06 -62.34 14.96
N LEU A 373 -10.48 -63.24 14.07
CA LEU A 373 -11.91 -63.38 13.74
C LEU A 373 -12.28 -64.88 13.60
N PRO A 374 -13.27 -65.38 14.36
CA PRO A 374 -13.88 -66.67 14.10
C PRO A 374 -14.80 -66.58 12.86
N HIS A 375 -14.84 -67.70 12.12
CA HIS A 375 -15.72 -68.05 11.02
C HIS A 375 -17.04 -67.26 10.90
N LEU A 376 -17.27 -66.59 9.76
CA LEU A 376 -18.63 -66.41 9.21
C LEU A 376 -18.61 -66.03 7.72
N HIS A 377 -18.98 -67.04 6.92
CA HIS A 377 -19.63 -67.05 5.60
C HIS A 377 -19.05 -66.30 4.39
N GLU A 378 -18.80 -67.13 3.36
CA GLU A 378 -18.67 -66.83 1.94
C GLU A 378 -19.85 -66.00 1.40
N GLY A 379 -19.54 -64.95 0.65
CA GLY A 379 -20.50 -64.16 -0.11
C GLY A 379 -19.78 -63.08 -0.90
N GLY A 380 -19.55 -63.33 -2.19
CA GLY A 380 -18.64 -62.57 -3.04
C GLY A 380 -18.94 -61.07 -3.15
N ILE A 381 -17.88 -60.27 -3.04
CA ILE A 381 -17.83 -58.90 -3.56
C ILE A 381 -16.53 -58.76 -4.36
N LYS A 382 -16.70 -58.43 -5.64
CA LYS A 382 -15.67 -58.30 -6.67
C LYS A 382 -14.44 -57.50 -6.21
N GLU A 383 -13.26 -58.09 -6.39
CA GLU A 383 -11.98 -57.37 -6.41
C GLU A 383 -12.05 -56.23 -7.45
N THR A 384 -12.25 -55.01 -6.97
CA THR A 384 -11.96 -53.84 -7.77
C THR A 384 -10.46 -53.61 -7.66
N ARG A 385 -9.73 -54.02 -8.70
CA ARG A 385 -8.32 -53.65 -8.95
C ARG A 385 -8.15 -52.15 -8.67
N ILE A 386 -7.55 -51.82 -7.53
CA ILE A 386 -6.95 -50.50 -7.34
C ILE A 386 -5.71 -50.50 -8.23
N LEU A 387 -5.84 -49.88 -9.41
CA LEU A 387 -4.73 -49.55 -10.28
C LEU A 387 -3.68 -48.84 -9.41
N LYS A 388 -2.47 -49.43 -9.34
CA LYS A 388 -1.26 -48.71 -8.95
C LYS A 388 -1.11 -47.52 -9.90
N ALA A 389 -1.62 -46.37 -9.51
CA ALA A 389 -1.15 -45.11 -10.06
C ALA A 389 0.16 -44.81 -9.33
N GLU A 390 1.28 -44.88 -10.06
CA GLU A 390 2.50 -44.22 -9.62
C GLU A 390 2.18 -42.74 -9.35
N PRO A 391 2.67 -42.15 -8.24
CA PRO A 391 2.38 -40.77 -7.93
C PRO A 391 3.12 -39.87 -8.92
N GLU A 392 2.41 -39.32 -9.91
CA GLU A 392 2.89 -38.12 -10.60
C GLU A 392 2.98 -36.98 -9.58
N MET A 393 4.19 -36.74 -9.08
CA MET A 393 4.49 -35.57 -8.26
C MET A 393 4.25 -34.32 -9.11
N CYS A 394 3.22 -33.54 -8.76
CA CYS A 394 2.97 -32.24 -9.37
C CYS A 394 4.00 -31.21 -8.84
N GLY A 395 5.26 -31.36 -9.27
CA GLY A 395 6.35 -30.45 -8.94
C GLY A 395 6.34 -29.22 -9.85
N ARG A 396 6.62 -28.04 -9.27
CA ARG A 396 6.76 -26.80 -10.04
C ARG A 396 7.98 -26.89 -10.94
N LYS A 397 7.84 -26.53 -12.21
CA LYS A 397 8.96 -26.53 -13.17
C LYS A 397 9.99 -25.51 -12.73
N THR A 398 11.19 -25.98 -12.40
CA THR A 398 12.26 -25.14 -11.85
C THR A 398 13.44 -25.09 -12.80
N LEU A 399 13.95 -23.88 -13.02
CA LEU A 399 15.15 -23.58 -13.79
C LEU A 399 16.28 -23.24 -12.82
N ILE A 400 17.41 -23.93 -12.93
CA ILE A 400 18.60 -23.65 -12.11
C ILE A 400 19.63 -22.89 -12.93
N LEU A 401 20.18 -21.83 -12.35
CA LEU A 401 21.30 -21.04 -12.84
C LEU A 401 22.51 -21.33 -11.97
N ALA A 402 23.55 -21.92 -12.56
CA ALA A 402 24.77 -22.28 -11.84
C ALA A 402 26.01 -21.94 -12.67
N SER A 403 27.08 -21.49 -12.02
CA SER A 403 28.36 -21.34 -12.69
C SER A 403 29.03 -22.70 -12.87
N LYS A 404 29.31 -23.06 -14.12
CA LYS A 404 30.06 -24.29 -14.46
C LYS A 404 31.50 -24.27 -13.97
N ASN A 405 32.05 -23.09 -13.72
CA ASN A 405 33.42 -22.94 -13.22
C ASN A 405 33.51 -23.23 -11.72
N VAL A 406 32.39 -23.07 -11.00
CA VAL A 406 32.30 -23.26 -9.55
C VAL A 406 31.66 -24.60 -9.23
N TYR A 407 30.52 -24.92 -9.83
CA TYR A 407 29.78 -26.15 -9.58
C TYR A 407 30.06 -27.21 -10.65
N SER A 408 30.69 -28.31 -10.25
CA SER A 408 30.87 -29.48 -11.11
C SER A 408 29.55 -30.26 -11.27
N ASN A 409 29.41 -31.05 -12.33
CA ASN A 409 28.18 -31.81 -12.60
C ASN A 409 27.78 -32.75 -11.45
N THR A 410 28.74 -33.28 -10.69
CA THR A 410 28.46 -34.15 -9.53
C THR A 410 27.80 -33.39 -8.40
N ILE A 411 28.25 -32.16 -8.16
CA ILE A 411 27.74 -31.29 -7.09
C ILE A 411 26.39 -30.71 -7.49
N ILE A 412 26.20 -30.34 -8.75
CA ILE A 412 24.89 -29.91 -9.27
C ILE A 412 23.85 -31.02 -9.06
N ASN A 413 24.20 -32.29 -9.32
CA ASN A 413 23.29 -33.41 -9.08
C ASN A 413 22.95 -33.61 -7.60
N LYS A 414 23.90 -33.39 -6.67
CA LYS A 414 23.62 -33.38 -5.22
C LYS A 414 22.63 -32.26 -4.87
N VAL A 415 22.88 -31.06 -5.37
CA VAL A 415 22.02 -29.90 -5.12
C VAL A 415 20.62 -30.09 -5.70
N ILE A 416 20.49 -30.68 -6.89
CA ILE A 416 19.19 -31.03 -7.49
C ILE A 416 18.42 -31.99 -6.57
N LYS A 417 19.07 -33.04 -6.08
CA LYS A 417 18.44 -33.98 -5.13
C LYS A 417 17.98 -33.29 -3.85
N GLY A 418 18.81 -32.41 -3.26
CA GLY A 418 18.43 -31.64 -2.08
C GLY A 418 17.25 -30.69 -2.36
N ILE A 419 17.21 -30.04 -3.52
CA ILE A 419 16.08 -29.19 -3.95
C ILE A 419 14.79 -30.01 -4.11
N GLU A 420 14.86 -31.17 -4.76
CA GLU A 420 13.71 -32.05 -4.95
C GLU A 420 13.17 -32.57 -3.61
N GLN A 421 14.06 -32.94 -2.68
CA GLN A 421 13.71 -33.51 -1.38
C GLN A 421 13.20 -32.47 -0.37
N HIS A 422 13.89 -31.33 -0.24
CA HIS A 422 13.59 -30.34 0.80
C HIS A 422 12.70 -29.19 0.32
N LEU A 423 12.76 -28.84 -0.96
CA LEU A 423 11.99 -27.72 -1.52
C LEU A 423 10.79 -28.19 -2.36
N LEU A 424 10.65 -29.49 -2.64
CA LEU A 424 9.55 -30.09 -3.42
C LEU A 424 9.40 -29.44 -4.81
N LEU A 425 10.53 -29.12 -5.44
CA LEU A 425 10.61 -28.48 -6.75
C LEU A 425 11.10 -29.48 -7.79
N ASP A 426 10.47 -29.52 -8.96
CA ASP A 426 10.86 -30.39 -10.08
C ASP A 426 11.82 -29.64 -11.00
N VAL A 427 13.10 -30.04 -10.99
CA VAL A 427 14.16 -29.37 -11.75
C VAL A 427 14.14 -29.87 -13.19
N LYS A 428 13.68 -29.02 -14.11
CA LYS A 428 13.56 -29.41 -15.53
C LYS A 428 14.75 -29.01 -16.38
N GLU A 429 15.43 -27.94 -16.00
CA GLU A 429 16.44 -27.32 -16.86
C GLU A 429 17.55 -26.65 -16.04
N LEU A 430 18.79 -26.84 -16.48
CA LEU A 430 20.00 -26.25 -15.92
C LEU A 430 20.64 -25.34 -16.97
N VAL A 431 20.85 -24.08 -16.59
CA VAL A 431 21.49 -23.06 -17.43
C VAL A 431 22.79 -22.62 -16.77
N ALA A 432 23.87 -22.68 -17.54
CA ALA A 432 25.17 -22.22 -17.09
C ALA A 432 25.26 -20.70 -17.12
N VAL A 433 25.84 -20.10 -16.08
CA VAL A 433 26.03 -18.64 -15.98
C VAL A 433 27.44 -18.27 -15.52
N ASN A 434 27.99 -17.20 -16.04
CA ASN A 434 29.31 -16.67 -15.66
C ASN A 434 29.22 -15.43 -14.76
N PHE A 435 28.01 -15.01 -14.37
CA PHE A 435 27.76 -13.79 -13.58
C PHE A 435 28.18 -12.51 -14.31
N ASN A 436 28.20 -12.54 -15.64
CA ASN A 436 28.43 -11.39 -16.50
C ASN A 436 27.38 -11.36 -17.63
N THR A 437 26.66 -10.25 -17.73
CA THR A 437 25.49 -10.11 -18.61
C THR A 437 25.85 -10.08 -20.09
N GLU A 438 27.05 -9.61 -20.42
CA GLU A 438 27.56 -9.59 -21.79
C GLU A 438 27.89 -11.01 -22.28
N ASP A 439 28.43 -11.84 -21.38
CA ASP A 439 28.78 -13.24 -21.68
C ASP A 439 27.56 -14.18 -21.60
N ASP A 440 26.57 -13.84 -20.76
CA ASP A 440 25.40 -14.68 -20.46
C ASP A 440 24.15 -14.31 -21.29
N THR A 441 24.31 -13.63 -22.43
CA THR A 441 23.17 -13.19 -23.28
C THR A 441 22.23 -14.33 -23.67
N ASP A 442 22.78 -15.50 -24.01
CA ASP A 442 22.01 -16.72 -24.32
C ASP A 442 21.24 -17.26 -23.11
N ALA A 443 21.84 -17.20 -21.92
CA ALA A 443 21.19 -17.63 -20.68
C ALA A 443 20.03 -16.69 -20.33
N VAL A 444 20.23 -15.37 -20.46
CA VAL A 444 19.20 -14.36 -20.25
C VAL A 444 18.03 -14.55 -21.23
N HIS A 445 18.32 -14.81 -22.51
CA HIS A 445 17.29 -15.11 -23.50
C HIS A 445 16.49 -16.37 -23.13
N LYS A 446 17.16 -17.47 -22.75
CA LYS A 446 16.49 -18.71 -22.31
C LYS A 446 15.59 -18.48 -21.09
N ILE A 447 16.04 -17.71 -20.10
CA ILE A 447 15.24 -17.36 -18.92
C ILE A 447 13.97 -16.58 -19.31
N SER A 448 14.08 -15.68 -20.29
CA SER A 448 12.93 -14.87 -20.74
C SER A 448 11.85 -15.69 -21.45
N VAL A 449 12.25 -16.78 -22.14
CA VAL A 449 11.36 -17.64 -22.94
C VAL A 449 10.89 -18.88 -22.15
N SER A 450 11.59 -19.27 -21.09
CA SER A 450 11.29 -20.49 -20.33
C SER A 450 9.89 -20.47 -19.71
N ASP A 451 9.22 -21.62 -19.70
CA ASP A 451 7.95 -21.86 -19.03
C ASP A 451 8.14 -22.29 -17.55
N ALA A 452 9.34 -22.10 -16.99
CA ALA A 452 9.61 -22.41 -15.60
C ALA A 452 8.82 -21.48 -14.64
N ASP A 453 8.18 -22.09 -13.64
CA ASP A 453 7.45 -21.38 -12.58
C ASP A 453 8.40 -20.73 -11.56
N GLN A 454 9.59 -21.30 -11.39
CA GLN A 454 10.58 -20.89 -10.41
C GLN A 454 11.98 -20.85 -11.03
N VAL A 455 12.75 -19.80 -10.72
CA VAL A 455 14.17 -19.72 -11.10
C VAL A 455 15.02 -19.69 -9.83
N ILE A 456 16.06 -20.51 -9.79
CA ILE A 456 17.01 -20.60 -8.69
C ILE A 456 18.40 -20.25 -9.21
N LEU A 457 19.07 -19.29 -8.58
CA LEU A 457 20.47 -18.95 -8.78
C LEU A 457 21.30 -19.55 -7.66
N LEU A 458 22.20 -20.46 -8.00
CA LEU A 458 23.17 -21.05 -7.08
C LEU A 458 24.35 -20.11 -6.89
N HIS A 459 24.73 -19.88 -5.64
CA HIS A 459 25.89 -19.07 -5.31
C HIS A 459 26.49 -19.49 -3.96
N GLU A 460 27.80 -19.32 -3.79
CA GLU A 460 28.46 -19.68 -2.55
C GLU A 460 28.27 -18.58 -1.49
N VAL A 461 27.98 -18.97 -0.25
CA VAL A 461 27.68 -18.05 0.85
C VAL A 461 28.89 -17.20 1.25
N TRP A 462 30.11 -17.75 1.13
CA TRP A 462 31.36 -17.09 1.55
C TRP A 462 31.78 -15.94 0.62
N GLN A 463 31.35 -15.97 -0.65
CA GLN A 463 31.65 -14.92 -1.60
C GLN A 463 30.82 -13.66 -1.26
N PRO A 464 31.44 -12.48 -1.07
CA PRO A 464 30.70 -11.31 -0.65
C PRO A 464 29.77 -10.81 -1.78
N PRO A 465 28.58 -10.26 -1.45
CA PRO A 465 27.65 -9.69 -2.43
C PRO A 465 28.17 -8.35 -2.97
N ILE A 466 29.17 -8.40 -3.86
CA ILE A 466 29.77 -7.23 -4.50
C ILE A 466 28.80 -6.58 -5.50
N ARG A 467 29.04 -5.30 -5.81
CA ARG A 467 28.17 -4.52 -6.71
C ARG A 467 27.93 -5.18 -8.07
N GLY A 468 28.96 -5.84 -8.64
CA GLY A 468 28.84 -6.55 -9.92
C GLY A 468 27.81 -7.67 -9.87
N VAL A 469 27.91 -8.55 -8.88
CA VAL A 469 26.97 -9.69 -8.70
C VAL A 469 25.55 -9.18 -8.41
N LEU A 470 25.40 -8.17 -7.56
CA LEU A 470 24.09 -7.55 -7.28
C LEU A 470 23.46 -6.91 -8.53
N HIS A 471 24.28 -6.29 -9.39
CA HIS A 471 23.81 -5.73 -10.65
C HIS A 471 23.38 -6.84 -11.62
N TYR A 472 24.14 -7.93 -11.71
CA TYR A 472 23.79 -9.09 -12.52
C TYR A 472 22.45 -9.72 -12.07
N ILE A 473 22.26 -9.90 -10.76
CA ILE A 473 21.01 -10.41 -10.19
C ILE A 473 19.82 -9.52 -10.57
N THR A 474 19.97 -8.19 -10.51
CA THR A 474 18.88 -7.27 -10.87
C THR A 474 18.57 -7.31 -12.38
N GLN A 475 19.57 -7.54 -13.23
CA GLN A 475 19.38 -7.71 -14.67
C GLN A 475 18.70 -9.03 -15.04
N ILE A 476 19.09 -10.16 -14.44
CA ILE A 476 18.37 -11.44 -14.60
C ILE A 476 16.91 -11.24 -14.23
N LYS A 477 16.65 -10.64 -13.07
CA LYS A 477 15.28 -10.44 -12.60
C LYS A 477 14.48 -9.49 -13.50
N ALA A 478 15.14 -8.53 -14.17
CA ALA A 478 14.49 -7.65 -15.14
C ALA A 478 14.16 -8.35 -16.47
N ALA A 479 14.92 -9.37 -16.85
CA ALA A 479 14.66 -10.19 -18.04
C ALA A 479 13.59 -11.27 -17.81
N MET A 480 13.31 -11.62 -16.54
CA MET A 480 12.26 -12.58 -16.18
C MET A 480 10.85 -11.98 -16.37
N PRO A 481 9.85 -12.79 -16.76
CA PRO A 481 8.45 -12.39 -16.78
C PRO A 481 7.97 -11.86 -15.42
N GLU A 482 7.09 -10.85 -15.46
CA GLU A 482 6.57 -10.20 -14.26
C GLU A 482 5.88 -11.19 -13.31
N GLY A 483 6.20 -11.09 -12.00
CA GLY A 483 5.60 -11.93 -10.96
C GLY A 483 6.27 -13.28 -10.70
N ARG A 484 7.31 -13.65 -11.46
CA ARG A 484 8.12 -14.86 -11.16
C ARG A 484 9.22 -14.57 -10.14
N PRO A 485 9.29 -15.27 -8.99
CA PRO A 485 10.34 -15.04 -8.01
C PRO A 485 11.69 -15.63 -8.47
N LEU A 486 12.78 -14.93 -8.15
CA LEU A 486 14.15 -15.41 -8.27
C LEU A 486 14.63 -15.82 -6.87
N TRP A 487 15.03 -17.06 -6.68
CA TRP A 487 15.64 -17.51 -5.43
C TRP A 487 17.15 -17.58 -5.60
N ILE A 488 17.88 -17.01 -4.67
CA ILE A 488 19.32 -17.16 -4.54
C ILE A 488 19.52 -18.23 -3.48
N LEU A 489 19.89 -19.42 -3.92
CA LEU A 489 20.13 -20.54 -3.04
C LEU A 489 21.62 -20.57 -2.72
N LEU A 490 21.93 -20.23 -1.46
CA LEU A 490 23.30 -20.12 -0.99
C LEU A 490 23.79 -21.48 -0.49
N THR A 491 24.91 -21.94 -1.04
CA THR A 491 25.61 -23.16 -0.62
C THR A 491 26.87 -22.81 0.15
N ARG A 492 27.39 -23.76 0.94
CA ARG A 492 28.76 -23.69 1.48
C ARG A 492 29.79 -23.79 0.35
N ASP A 493 31.06 -23.69 0.72
CA ASP A 493 32.20 -23.88 -0.20
C ASP A 493 32.08 -25.24 -0.90
N VAL A 494 32.15 -25.21 -2.22
CA VAL A 494 32.04 -26.39 -3.09
C VAL A 494 33.17 -27.41 -2.84
N GLY A 495 34.25 -27.00 -2.17
CA GLY A 495 35.33 -27.88 -1.72
C GLY A 495 35.03 -28.73 -0.47
N GLN A 496 33.91 -28.51 0.22
CA GLN A 496 33.52 -29.28 1.42
C GLN A 496 32.52 -30.40 1.08
N GLU A 497 32.51 -31.48 1.88
CA GLU A 497 31.60 -32.62 1.66
C GLU A 497 30.13 -32.26 1.91
N ASP A 498 29.88 -31.37 2.87
CA ASP A 498 28.57 -30.82 3.24
C ASP A 498 28.39 -29.42 2.65
N LEU A 499 27.36 -29.27 1.81
CA LEU A 499 27.02 -28.02 1.13
C LEU A 499 26.02 -27.17 1.92
N SER A 500 25.53 -27.68 3.05
CA SER A 500 24.53 -27.04 3.88
C SER A 500 25.08 -25.76 4.53
N VAL A 501 24.25 -24.73 4.58
CA VAL A 501 24.61 -23.46 5.23
C VAL A 501 24.02 -23.45 6.64
N ASP A 502 24.87 -23.22 7.63
CA ASP A 502 24.47 -23.19 9.04
C ASP A 502 23.45 -22.07 9.33
N ASP A 503 22.55 -22.30 10.29
CA ASP A 503 21.52 -21.33 10.67
C ASP A 503 22.09 -19.99 11.16
N ASN A 504 23.25 -20.02 11.83
CA ASN A 504 23.94 -18.86 12.40
C ASN A 504 25.08 -18.31 11.53
N ASP A 505 25.11 -18.64 10.23
CA ASP A 505 26.16 -18.16 9.33
C ASP A 505 26.11 -16.63 9.15
N MET A 506 27.21 -15.94 9.51
CA MET A 506 27.31 -14.48 9.43
C MET A 506 27.32 -13.96 7.98
N ASN A 507 27.86 -14.72 7.02
CA ASN A 507 27.90 -14.35 5.61
C ASN A 507 26.50 -14.42 5.01
N TYR A 508 25.68 -15.39 5.42
CA TYR A 508 24.27 -15.45 5.04
C TYR A 508 23.51 -14.19 5.46
N ASP A 509 23.74 -13.69 6.67
CA ASP A 509 23.13 -12.44 7.15
C ASP A 509 23.59 -11.22 6.35
N VAL A 510 24.85 -11.19 5.91
CA VAL A 510 25.37 -10.15 5.00
C VAL A 510 24.66 -10.21 3.65
N TRP A 511 24.48 -11.40 3.07
CA TRP A 511 23.72 -11.61 1.84
C TRP A 511 22.26 -11.18 1.97
N LYS A 512 21.60 -11.58 3.06
CA LYS A 512 20.22 -11.20 3.37
C LYS A 512 20.08 -9.68 3.44
N LYS A 513 21.01 -8.98 4.12
CA LYS A 513 21.05 -7.51 4.19
C LYS A 513 21.34 -6.87 2.83
N ALA A 514 22.21 -7.45 2.01
CA ALA A 514 22.56 -6.91 0.70
C ALA A 514 21.41 -7.03 -0.31
N ILE A 515 20.73 -8.17 -0.36
CA ILE A 515 19.54 -8.37 -1.20
C ILE A 515 18.37 -7.53 -0.71
N PHE A 516 18.23 -7.35 0.61
CA PHE A 516 17.24 -6.42 1.16
C PHE A 516 17.45 -4.97 0.67
N LYS A 517 18.71 -4.53 0.51
CA LYS A 517 19.04 -3.20 -0.03
C LYS A 517 18.70 -3.02 -1.52
N LEU A 518 18.46 -4.10 -2.27
CA LEU A 518 18.04 -4.02 -3.68
C LEU A 518 16.59 -3.57 -3.86
N GLU A 519 15.79 -3.54 -2.78
CA GLU A 519 14.38 -3.11 -2.79
C GLU A 519 13.50 -3.85 -3.83
N ASN A 520 13.82 -5.13 -4.13
CA ASN A 520 13.07 -5.96 -5.07
C ASN A 520 12.47 -7.19 -4.35
N PRO A 521 11.14 -7.25 -4.14
CA PRO A 521 10.49 -8.29 -3.34
C PRO A 521 10.43 -9.67 -4.01
N ASP A 522 10.69 -9.73 -5.31
CA ASP A 522 10.70 -10.98 -6.08
C ASP A 522 12.04 -11.72 -5.97
N ILE A 523 13.08 -11.09 -5.38
CA ILE A 523 14.38 -11.73 -5.15
C ILE A 523 14.42 -12.19 -3.70
N ARG A 524 14.64 -13.49 -3.49
CA ARG A 524 14.71 -14.10 -2.15
C ARG A 524 16.04 -14.82 -1.99
N VAL A 525 16.55 -14.83 -0.77
CA VAL A 525 17.72 -15.64 -0.38
C VAL A 525 17.22 -16.84 0.40
N LYS A 526 17.75 -18.03 0.11
CA LYS A 526 17.48 -19.28 0.81
C LYS A 526 18.80 -19.99 1.11
N ARG A 527 18.84 -20.72 2.22
CA ARG A 527 19.94 -21.64 2.55
C ARG A 527 19.73 -22.93 1.80
N PHE A 528 20.82 -23.51 1.31
CA PHE A 528 20.82 -24.92 0.93
C PHE A 528 20.91 -25.78 2.19
N VAL A 529 20.12 -26.85 2.22
CA VAL A 529 20.12 -27.88 3.25
C VAL A 529 20.11 -29.20 2.50
N GLU A 530 21.10 -30.05 2.80
CA GLU A 530 21.32 -31.34 2.13
C GLU A 530 20.49 -32.49 2.75
#